data_AF-A0A959V7P7-F1
#
_entry.id   AF-A0A959V7P7-F1
#
_cell.length_a   1.000
_cell.length_b   1.000
_cell.length_c   1.000
_cell.angle_alpha   90.00
_cell.angle_beta   90.00
_cell.angle_gamma   90.00
#
_symmetry.space_group_name_H-M   'P 1'
#
loop_
_entity.id
_entity.type
_entity.pdbx_description
1 polymer ?
#
loop_
_entity_poly.entity_id
_entity_poly.type
_entity_poly.pdbx_seq_one_letter_code
_entity_poly.pdbx_strand_id
1 'polypeptide(L)'
;WLLPAVLFLGNSLIDLSLSAVQRNLLSPEGEAVFPTLVFAMAGALGLLATLVLPRRNDLVRRDVWLGGLVLGLVNYGSLWFLLRTLGRGGFPVSAVFPLVNIGVVLCSAAGARLIFGERLMRVQVLGIVVSVLAMLLILSYR
;
A
#
# COMPACT_ATOMS: atom_id res chain seq x y z
N TRP A 1 18.98 -5.20 -11.40
CA TRP A 1 18.92 -5.80 -10.04
C TRP A 1 18.79 -4.78 -8.91
N LEU A 2 19.37 -3.58 -9.01
CA LEU A 2 19.22 -2.53 -7.98
C LEU A 2 17.75 -2.13 -7.70
N LEU A 3 16.95 -1.92 -8.75
CA LEU A 3 15.54 -1.53 -8.61
C LEU A 3 14.69 -2.56 -7.83
N PRO A 4 14.69 -3.86 -8.19
CA PRO A 4 14.05 -4.89 -7.37
C PRO A 4 14.53 -4.92 -5.91
N ALA A 5 15.83 -4.74 -5.66
CA ALA A 5 16.38 -4.76 -4.31
C ALA A 5 15.90 -3.56 -3.48
N VAL A 6 15.86 -2.36 -4.07
CA VAL A 6 15.34 -1.16 -3.41
C VAL A 6 13.86 -1.31 -3.09
N LEU A 7 13.05 -1.84 -4.02
CA LEU A 7 11.64 -2.10 -3.79
C LEU A 7 11.44 -3.13 -2.69
N PHE A 8 12.21 -4.22 -2.70
CA PHE A 8 12.13 -5.27 -1.68
C PHE A 8 12.46 -4.73 -0.28
N LEU A 9 13.59 -4.04 -0.14
CA LEU A 9 14.04 -3.49 1.14
C LEU A 9 13.11 -2.36 1.60
N GLY A 10 12.74 -1.46 0.71
CA GLY A 10 11.84 -0.34 1.02
C GLY A 10 10.47 -0.82 1.48
N ASN A 11 9.86 -1.77 0.77
CA ASN A 11 8.56 -2.34 1.17
C ASN A 11 8.66 -3.08 2.51
N SER A 12 9.72 -3.87 2.70
CA SER A 12 9.94 -4.58 3.96
C SER A 12 10.14 -3.63 5.15
N LEU A 13 10.83 -2.51 4.94
CA LEU A 13 11.01 -1.46 5.96
C LEU A 13 9.67 -0.79 6.30
N ILE A 14 8.82 -0.53 5.32
CA ILE A 14 7.47 0.03 5.53
C ILE A 14 6.62 -0.96 6.36
N ASP A 15 6.58 -2.23 5.98
CA ASP A 15 5.79 -3.25 6.69
C ASP A 15 6.28 -3.44 8.13
N LEU A 16 7.61 -3.52 8.32
CA LEU A 16 8.21 -3.66 9.65
C LEU A 16 7.95 -2.43 10.53
N SER A 17 8.14 -1.23 9.98
CA SER A 17 7.89 0.02 10.72
C SER A 17 6.42 0.16 11.10
N LEU A 18 5.49 -0.16 10.19
CA LEU A 18 4.06 -0.14 10.47
C LEU A 18 3.69 -1.13 11.57
N SER A 19 4.26 -2.34 11.55
CA SER A 19 4.04 -3.33 12.60
C SER A 19 4.61 -2.89 13.95
N ALA A 20 5.82 -2.31 13.96
CA ALA A 20 6.44 -1.80 15.18
C ALA A 20 5.64 -0.65 15.79
N VAL A 21 5.16 0.28 14.95
CA VAL A 21 4.31 1.40 15.37
C VAL A 21 2.97 0.89 15.89
N GLN A 22 2.33 -0.04 15.18
CA GLN A 22 1.07 -0.63 15.61
C GLN A 22 1.17 -1.36 16.95
N ARG A 23 2.26 -2.07 17.22
CA ARG A 23 2.44 -2.84 18.47
C ARG A 23 2.87 -1.99 19.66
N ASN A 24 3.73 -0.99 19.43
CA ASN A 24 4.40 -0.27 20.52
C ASN A 24 3.82 1.12 20.78
N LEU A 25 3.18 1.75 19.79
CA LEU A 25 2.77 3.16 19.87
C LEU A 25 1.27 3.40 19.69
N LEU A 26 0.52 2.45 19.11
CA LEU A 26 -0.92 2.65 18.87
C LEU A 26 -1.77 2.15 20.04
N SER A 27 -2.47 3.09 20.67
CA SER A 27 -3.64 2.82 21.51
C SER A 27 -4.92 2.73 20.64
N PRO A 28 -6.03 2.17 21.16
CA PRO A 28 -7.31 2.13 20.47
C PRO A 28 -7.78 3.46 19.87
N GLU A 29 -7.44 4.58 20.53
CA GLU A 29 -7.78 5.94 20.11
C GLU A 29 -6.82 6.47 19.03
N GLY A 30 -5.57 6.00 19.02
CA GLY A 30 -4.53 6.41 18.07
C GLY A 30 -4.64 5.81 16.67
N GLU A 31 -5.47 4.77 16.48
CA GLU A 31 -5.63 4.07 15.20
C GLU A 31 -6.12 4.96 14.05
N ALA A 32 -6.96 5.96 14.34
CA ALA A 32 -7.40 6.93 13.33
C ALA A 32 -6.40 8.11 13.18
N VAL A 33 -5.69 8.44 14.25
CA VAL A 33 -4.74 9.57 14.27
C VAL A 33 -3.51 9.26 13.43
N PHE A 34 -2.98 8.04 13.51
CA PHE A 34 -1.75 7.68 12.80
C PHE A 34 -1.85 7.83 11.26
N PRO A 35 -2.84 7.24 10.57
CA PRO A 35 -3.03 7.49 9.14
C PRO A 35 -3.19 8.97 8.83
N THR A 36 -3.93 9.71 9.67
CA THR A 36 -4.14 11.16 9.47
C THR A 36 -2.81 11.91 9.46
N LEU A 37 -1.91 11.62 10.40
CA LEU A 37 -0.58 12.24 10.46
C LEU A 37 0.30 11.86 9.25
N VAL A 38 0.27 10.58 8.85
CA VAL A 38 1.02 10.10 7.67
C VAL A 38 0.58 10.84 6.41
N PHE A 39 -0.73 10.96 6.19
CA PHE A 39 -1.28 11.65 5.02
C PHE A 39 -1.13 13.17 5.10
N ALA A 40 -1.20 13.76 6.30
CA ALA A 40 -0.90 15.18 6.50
C ALA A 40 0.56 15.50 6.14
N MET A 41 1.50 14.66 6.58
CA MET A 41 2.92 14.78 6.23
C MET A 41 3.13 14.59 4.72
N ALA A 42 2.51 13.58 4.11
CA ALA A 42 2.59 13.37 2.67
C ALA A 42 2.05 14.56 1.87
N GLY A 43 0.94 15.16 2.31
CA GLY A 43 0.37 16.37 1.72
C GLY A 43 1.28 17.59 1.87
N ALA A 44 1.86 17.80 3.06
CA ALA A 44 2.81 18.89 3.32
C ALA A 44 4.07 18.76 2.47
N LEU A 45 4.65 17.56 2.39
CA LEU A 45 5.80 17.27 1.53
C LEU A 45 5.45 17.45 0.04
N GLY A 46 4.26 17.02 -0.39
CA GLY A 46 3.77 17.24 -1.74
C GLY A 46 3.67 18.73 -2.09
N LEU A 47 3.10 19.53 -1.18
CA LEU A 47 3.00 20.98 -1.35
C LEU A 47 4.39 21.64 -1.41
N LEU A 48 5.30 21.27 -0.51
CA LEU A 48 6.68 21.75 -0.53
C LEU A 48 7.39 21.36 -1.84
N ALA A 49 7.20 20.13 -2.32
CA ALA A 49 7.76 19.68 -3.59
C ALA A 49 7.27 20.54 -4.76
N THR A 50 6.00 20.97 -4.78
CA THR A 50 5.49 21.87 -5.83
C THR A 50 6.14 23.25 -5.83
N LEU A 51 6.73 23.69 -4.71
CA LEU A 51 7.44 24.97 -4.66
C LEU A 51 8.78 24.90 -5.38
N VAL A 52 9.42 23.73 -5.39
CA VAL A 52 10.76 23.47 -5.93
C VAL A 52 10.71 22.90 -7.35
N LEU A 53 9.71 22.08 -7.67
CA LEU A 53 9.56 21.47 -8.99
C LEU A 53 8.85 22.42 -9.98
N PRO A 54 9.24 22.43 -11.26
CA PRO A 54 8.60 23.23 -12.32
C PRO A 54 7.27 22.61 -12.78
N ARG A 55 6.37 22.30 -11.84
CA ARG A 55 5.04 21.71 -12.06
C ARG A 55 3.93 22.49 -11.37
N ARG A 56 4.16 23.76 -11.02
CA ARG A 56 3.18 24.62 -10.33
C ARG A 56 1.85 24.75 -11.07
N ASN A 57 1.84 24.69 -12.41
CA ASN A 57 0.61 24.76 -13.20
C ASN A 57 -0.34 23.57 -13.00
N ASP A 58 0.14 22.43 -12.50
CA ASP A 58 -0.72 21.27 -12.24
C ASP A 58 -1.71 21.53 -11.10
N LEU A 59 -1.39 22.45 -10.18
CA LEU A 59 -2.26 22.84 -9.07
C LEU A 59 -3.50 23.63 -9.50
N VAL A 60 -3.53 24.16 -10.72
CA VAL A 60 -4.68 24.91 -11.25
C VAL A 60 -5.74 23.96 -11.82
N ARG A 61 -5.37 22.72 -12.14
CA ARG A 61 -6.24 21.75 -12.79
C ARG A 61 -7.15 21.06 -11.79
N ARG A 62 -8.46 21.17 -11.99
CA ARG A 62 -9.49 20.56 -11.12
C ARG A 62 -9.38 19.03 -11.08
N ASP A 63 -9.03 18.44 -12.21
CA ASP A 63 -8.81 17.02 -12.43
C ASP A 63 -7.63 16.47 -11.58
N VAL A 64 -6.59 17.28 -11.35
CA VAL A 64 -5.49 16.92 -10.45
C VAL A 64 -5.96 16.85 -8.99
N TRP A 65 -6.77 17.83 -8.55
CA TRP A 65 -7.34 17.82 -7.20
C TRP A 65 -8.32 16.67 -6.99
N LEU A 66 -9.21 16.41 -7.95
CA LEU A 66 -10.16 15.30 -7.86
C LEU A 66 -9.44 13.95 -7.83
N GLY A 67 -8.47 13.74 -8.74
CA GLY A 67 -7.68 12.51 -8.77
C GLY A 67 -6.87 12.32 -7.49
N GLY A 68 -6.22 13.38 -7.00
CA GLY A 68 -5.46 13.36 -5.75
C GLY A 68 -6.33 13.07 -4.52
N LEU A 69 -7.53 13.66 -4.44
CA LEU A 69 -8.45 13.45 -3.33
C LEU A 69 -9.01 12.03 -3.32
N VAL A 70 -9.44 11.52 -4.48
CA VAL A 70 -9.91 10.12 -4.61
C VAL A 70 -8.79 9.14 -4.26
N LEU A 71 -7.60 9.34 -4.83
CA LEU A 71 -6.44 8.49 -4.56
C LEU A 71 -6.04 8.55 -3.08
N GLY A 72 -6.00 9.74 -2.50
CA GLY A 72 -5.69 9.95 -1.08
C GLY A 72 -6.71 9.28 -0.16
N LEU A 73 -8.00 9.42 -0.45
CA LEU A 73 -9.08 8.80 0.33
C LEU A 73 -8.99 7.27 0.30
N VAL A 74 -8.77 6.69 -0.87
CA VAL A 74 -8.61 5.23 -1.02
C VAL A 74 -7.41 4.73 -0.23
N ASN A 75 -6.24 5.38 -0.38
CA ASN A 75 -5.04 4.97 0.34
C ASN A 75 -5.16 5.18 1.86
N TYR A 76 -5.82 6.25 2.32
CA TYR A 76 -6.11 6.47 3.74
C TYR A 76 -6.95 5.32 4.29
N GLY A 77 -8.03 4.97 3.58
CA GLY A 77 -8.88 3.84 3.93
C GLY A 77 -8.07 2.55 4.02
N SER A 78 -7.25 2.23 3.02
CA SER A 78 -6.39 1.04 3.01
C SER A 78 -5.49 0.96 4.24
N LEU A 79 -4.79 2.05 4.59
CA LEU A 79 -3.91 2.08 5.76
C LEU A 79 -4.69 1.92 7.08
N TRP A 80 -5.84 2.59 7.20
CA TRP A 80 -6.69 2.47 8.37
C TRP A 80 -7.23 1.05 8.57
N PHE A 81 -7.72 0.40 7.50
CA PHE A 81 -8.16 -1.00 7.56
C PHE A 81 -7.01 -1.94 7.92
N LEU A 82 -5.83 -1.73 7.34
CA LEU A 82 -4.64 -2.53 7.64
C LEU A 82 -4.28 -2.47 9.14
N LEU A 83 -4.21 -1.26 9.72
CA LEU A 83 -3.93 -1.08 11.14
C LEU A 83 -4.99 -1.75 12.02
N ARG A 84 -6.26 -1.60 11.66
CA ARG A 84 -7.37 -2.23 12.39
C ARG A 84 -7.28 -3.76 12.34
N THR A 85 -6.89 -4.33 11.20
CA THR A 85 -6.69 -5.78 11.06
C THR A 85 -5.47 -6.26 11.85
N LEU A 86 -4.37 -5.50 11.87
CA LEU A 86 -3.18 -5.82 12.67
C LEU A 86 -3.46 -5.77 14.18
N GLY A 87 -4.30 -4.83 14.63
CA GLY A 87 -4.62 -4.67 16.05
C GLY A 87 -5.75 -5.55 16.58
N ARG A 88 -6.81 -5.77 15.79
CA ARG A 88 -8.03 -6.47 16.25
C ARG A 88 -8.53 -7.56 15.30
N GLY A 89 -7.86 -7.79 14.17
CA GLY A 89 -8.33 -8.72 13.14
C GLY A 89 -8.17 -10.20 13.50
N GLY A 90 -7.42 -10.53 14.56
CA GLY A 90 -7.19 -11.92 14.98
C GLY A 90 -6.31 -12.74 14.02
N PHE A 91 -5.77 -12.11 12.97
CA PHE A 91 -4.83 -12.74 12.05
C PHE A 91 -3.39 -12.48 12.49
N PRO A 92 -2.47 -13.45 12.34
CA PRO A 92 -1.07 -13.22 12.62
C PRO A 92 -0.50 -12.22 11.61
N VAL A 93 0.34 -11.31 12.08
CA VAL A 93 0.99 -10.28 11.27
C VAL A 93 1.76 -10.88 10.08
N SER A 94 2.35 -12.06 10.26
CA SER A 94 3.04 -12.82 9.22
C SER A 94 2.15 -13.27 8.06
N ALA A 95 0.83 -13.31 8.24
CA ALA A 95 -0.13 -13.58 7.18
C ALA A 95 -0.75 -12.30 6.59
N VAL A 96 -0.96 -11.27 7.41
CA VAL A 96 -1.64 -10.03 6.97
C VAL A 96 -0.84 -9.29 5.90
N PHE A 97 0.47 -9.05 6.11
CA PHE A 97 1.28 -8.30 5.13
C PHE A 97 1.40 -9.02 3.79
N PRO A 98 1.74 -10.32 3.72
CA PRO A 98 1.76 -11.03 2.44
C PRO A 98 0.40 -11.06 1.74
N LEU A 99 -0.70 -11.20 2.51
CA LEU A 99 -2.05 -11.17 1.94
C LEU A 99 -2.35 -9.82 1.28
N VAL A 100 -2.00 -8.71 1.94
CA VAL A 100 -2.22 -7.36 1.40
C VAL A 100 -1.34 -7.11 0.17
N ASN A 101 -0.05 -7.45 0.24
CA ASN A 101 0.87 -7.25 -0.88
C ASN A 101 0.46 -8.07 -2.12
N ILE A 102 0.09 -9.34 -1.95
CA ILE A 102 -0.40 -10.19 -3.04
C ILE A 102 -1.78 -9.73 -3.52
N GLY A 103 -2.66 -9.32 -2.60
CA GLY A 103 -3.97 -8.78 -2.92
C GLY A 103 -3.89 -7.58 -3.86
N VAL A 104 -2.99 -6.63 -3.58
CA VAL A 104 -2.75 -5.48 -4.47
C VAL A 104 -2.29 -5.93 -5.85
N VAL A 105 -1.33 -6.86 -5.94
CA VAL A 105 -0.83 -7.39 -7.22
C VAL A 105 -1.93 -8.08 -8.03
N LEU A 106 -2.77 -8.89 -7.37
CA LEU A 106 -3.88 -9.59 -8.02
C LEU A 106 -4.96 -8.61 -8.48
N CYS A 107 -5.37 -7.67 -7.63
CA CYS A 107 -6.37 -6.66 -7.95
C CYS A 107 -5.88 -5.73 -9.07
N SER A 108 -4.61 -5.32 -9.06
CA SER A 108 -4.03 -4.49 -10.12
C SER A 108 -3.93 -5.24 -11.43
N ALA A 109 -3.51 -6.52 -11.42
CA ALA A 109 -3.44 -7.35 -12.62
C ALA A 109 -4.83 -7.62 -13.21
N ALA A 110 -5.82 -7.90 -12.35
CA ALA A 110 -7.21 -8.08 -12.77
C ALA A 110 -7.80 -6.78 -13.33
N GLY A 111 -7.59 -5.66 -12.64
CA GLY A 111 -8.03 -4.33 -13.10
C GLY A 111 -7.39 -3.96 -14.44
N ALA A 112 -6.09 -4.21 -14.61
CA ALA A 112 -5.38 -3.95 -15.87
C ALA A 112 -5.96 -4.78 -17.03
N ARG A 113 -6.23 -6.06 -16.78
CA ARG A 113 -6.87 -6.96 -17.75
C ARG A 113 -8.29 -6.50 -18.09
N LEU A 114 -9.12 -6.12 -17.12
CA LEU A 114 -10.54 -5.79 -17.33
C LEU A 114 -10.74 -4.41 -17.95
N ILE A 115 -9.98 -3.41 -17.51
CA ILE A 115 -10.15 -2.01 -17.94
C ILE A 115 -9.40 -1.73 -19.25
N PHE A 116 -8.16 -2.23 -19.36
CA PHE A 116 -7.28 -1.93 -20.50
C PHE A 116 -7.16 -3.10 -21.49
N GLY A 117 -7.77 -4.25 -21.19
CA GLY A 117 -7.70 -5.43 -22.05
C GLY A 117 -6.32 -6.09 -22.09
N GLU A 118 -5.40 -5.71 -21.19
CA GLU A 118 -4.03 -6.21 -21.19
C GLU A 118 -3.97 -7.73 -21.03
N ARG A 119 -3.02 -8.37 -21.71
CA ARG A 119 -2.76 -9.81 -21.59
C ARG A 119 -1.55 -10.03 -20.70
N LEU A 120 -1.72 -10.80 -19.63
CA LEU A 120 -0.61 -11.15 -18.75
C LEU A 120 0.38 -12.06 -19.48
N MET A 121 1.66 -11.72 -19.38
CA MET A 121 2.74 -12.57 -19.87
C MET A 121 2.87 -13.84 -19.01
N ARG A 122 3.37 -14.92 -19.61
CA ARG A 122 3.58 -16.21 -18.89
C ARG A 122 4.43 -16.04 -17.62
N VAL A 123 5.43 -15.16 -17.65
CA VAL A 123 6.29 -14.87 -16.49
C VAL A 123 5.52 -14.19 -15.36
N GLN A 124 4.60 -13.26 -15.68
CA GLN A 124 3.76 -12.59 -14.68
C GLN A 124 2.79 -13.57 -14.03
N VAL A 125 2.17 -14.45 -14.83
CA VAL A 125 1.28 -15.50 -14.34
C VAL A 125 2.03 -16.47 -13.43
N LEU A 126 3.24 -16.91 -13.83
CA LEU A 126 4.08 -17.75 -12.98
C LEU A 126 4.44 -17.05 -11.67
N GLY A 127 4.80 -15.78 -11.70
CA GLY A 127 5.08 -14.99 -10.50
C GLY A 127 3.88 -14.90 -9.56
N ILE A 128 2.68 -14.69 -10.11
CA ILE A 128 1.43 -14.69 -9.34
C ILE A 128 1.18 -16.06 -8.71
N VAL A 129 1.28 -17.15 -9.48
CA VAL A 129 1.05 -18.52 -8.99
C VAL A 129 2.02 -18.86 -7.86
N VAL A 130 3.32 -18.57 -8.03
CA VAL A 130 4.34 -18.82 -7.00
C VAL A 130 4.05 -18.00 -5.74
N SER A 131 3.66 -16.73 -5.88
CA SER A 131 3.33 -15.87 -4.74
C SER A 131 2.11 -16.38 -3.96
N VAL A 132 1.07 -16.81 -4.67
CA VAL A 132 -0.13 -17.39 -4.06
C VAL A 132 0.19 -18.71 -3.35
N LEU A 133 0.99 -19.59 -3.95
CA LEU A 133 1.41 -20.84 -3.32
C LEU A 133 2.23 -20.58 -2.05
N ALA A 134 3.16 -19.62 -2.07
CA ALA A 134 3.93 -19.23 -0.90
C ALA A 134 3.01 -18.71 0.22
N MET A 135 2.03 -17.88 -0.12
CA MET A 135 1.04 -17.38 0.83
C MET A 135 0.18 -18.48 1.44
N LEU A 136 -0.28 -19.44 0.62
CA LEU A 136 -1.04 -20.60 1.12
C LEU A 136 -0.20 -21.44 2.08
N LEU A 137 1.09 -21.60 1.81
CA LEU A 137 2.00 -22.33 2.69
C LEU A 137 2.15 -21.63 4.05
N ILE A 138 2.35 -20.31 4.05
CA ILE A 138 2.40 -19.49 5.28
C ILE A 138 1.10 -19.61 6.08
N LEU A 139 -0.05 -19.60 5.40
CA LEU A 139 -1.35 -19.73 6.04
C LEU A 139 -1.62 -21.15 6.56
N SER A 140 -1.09 -22.18 5.88
CA SER A 140 -1.23 -23.59 6.28
C SER A 140 -0.38 -23.96 7.48
N TYR A 141 0.73 -23.26 7.72
CA TYR A 141 1.60 -23.45 8.88
C TYR A 141 1.06 -22.73 10.14
N ARG A 142 -0.27 -22.64 10.24
CA ARG A 142 -0.99 -22.10 11.40
C ARG A 142 -0.86 -23.02 12.62
#